data_AF-A0A7X7V6Q1-F1
#
_entry.id   AF-A0A7X7V6Q1-F1
#
_cell.length_a   1.000
_cell.length_b   1.000
_cell.length_c   1.000
_cell.angle_alpha   90.00
_cell.angle_beta   90.00
_cell.angle_gamma   90.00
#
_symmetry.space_group_name_H-M   'P 1'
#
loop_
_entity.id
_entity.type
_entity.pdbx_description
1 polymer ?
#
loop_
_entity_poly.entity_id
_entity_poly.type
_entity_poly.pdbx_seq_one_letter_code
_entity_poly.pdbx_strand_id
1 'polypeptide(L)'
;MRQFPIRNVELSLAAWQLAVKAVADDIDAGEEESAASTWEELIGCGVANEVDELDPMWRHALTSHVRGPAGFRVRSVYDGIQVQTDITISADGTLTSLRRRNLEPSAQAQVVEVDPVVEFVVTSGHPWPLVQRGLPPLPDLRADPRQTPLTNQVEFDLRLQPGSSVETPGTALIETAAMLDKQVQGRVSIIVFNEISGQMQLASQLWYQLPDGLVRVGETSRILRVEPGDLGYHVLYQTLGIQDSFGRAGVR
;
A
#
# COMPACT_ATOMS: atom_id res chain seq x y z
N MET A 1 -17.26 -15.60 -9.41
CA MET A 1 -15.86 -15.45 -8.96
C MET A 1 -15.53 -16.60 -8.03
N ARG A 2 -14.48 -17.38 -8.30
CA ARG A 2 -13.98 -18.37 -7.35
C ARG A 2 -13.31 -17.61 -6.20
N GLN A 3 -13.76 -17.80 -4.97
CA GLN A 3 -13.08 -17.25 -3.81
C GLN A 3 -11.80 -18.07 -3.56
N PHE A 4 -10.64 -17.44 -3.72
CA PHE A 4 -9.37 -18.02 -3.30
C PHE A 4 -9.16 -17.76 -1.80
N PRO A 5 -8.72 -18.77 -1.01
CA PRO A 5 -8.31 -18.54 0.37
C PRO A 5 -7.11 -17.58 0.38
N ILE A 6 -7.00 -16.77 1.44
CA ILE A 6 -5.84 -15.90 1.65
C ILE A 6 -4.60 -16.80 1.72
N ARG A 7 -3.63 -16.58 0.82
CA ARG A 7 -2.32 -17.23 0.86
C ARG A 7 -1.25 -16.19 1.03
N ASN A 8 -0.39 -16.38 2.02
CA ASN A 8 0.75 -15.53 2.32
C ASN A 8 2.06 -16.31 2.16
N VAL A 9 3.07 -15.65 1.62
CA VAL A 9 4.46 -16.15 1.58
C VAL A 9 5.41 -15.02 1.94
N GLU A 10 6.51 -15.38 2.56
CA GLU A 10 7.62 -14.48 2.86
C GLU A 10 8.79 -14.91 2.00
N LEU A 11 9.27 -13.99 1.16
CA LEU A 11 10.32 -14.26 0.18
C LEU A 11 11.37 -13.17 0.22
N SER A 12 12.59 -13.51 -0.11
CA SER A 12 13.63 -12.54 -0.44
C SER A 12 13.22 -11.70 -1.64
N LEU A 13 13.77 -10.49 -1.73
CA LEU A 13 13.54 -9.64 -2.90
C LEU A 13 14.01 -10.31 -4.20
N ALA A 14 15.07 -11.12 -4.14
CA ALA A 14 15.59 -11.86 -5.29
C ALA A 14 14.59 -12.93 -5.77
N ALA A 15 14.03 -13.73 -4.85
CA ALA A 15 12.99 -14.72 -5.16
C ALA A 15 11.76 -14.09 -5.77
N TRP A 16 11.32 -12.96 -5.23
CA TRP A 16 10.23 -12.20 -5.82
C TRP A 16 10.53 -11.72 -7.25
N GLN A 17 11.70 -11.12 -7.47
CA GLN A 17 12.09 -10.60 -8.78
C GLN A 17 12.19 -11.72 -9.82
N LEU A 18 12.70 -12.89 -9.43
CA LEU A 18 12.73 -14.07 -10.29
C LEU A 18 11.32 -14.53 -10.66
N ALA A 19 10.40 -14.63 -9.69
CA ALA A 19 9.01 -15.03 -9.93
C ALA A 19 8.28 -14.04 -10.86
N VAL A 20 8.49 -12.74 -10.69
CA VAL A 20 7.96 -11.70 -11.59
C VAL A 20 8.53 -11.84 -13.00
N LYS A 21 9.85 -12.06 -13.12
CA LYS A 21 10.53 -12.22 -14.40
C LYS A 21 10.05 -13.47 -15.14
N ALA A 22 9.92 -14.60 -14.45
CA ALA A 22 9.42 -15.85 -15.03
C ALA A 22 8.06 -15.67 -15.71
N VAL A 23 7.20 -14.81 -15.16
CA VAL A 23 5.89 -14.50 -15.74
C VAL A 23 5.95 -13.42 -16.83
N ALA A 24 6.84 -12.43 -16.69
CA ALA A 24 6.99 -11.35 -17.66
C ALA A 24 7.59 -11.82 -18.99
N ASP A 25 8.63 -12.65 -18.90
CA ASP A 25 9.43 -13.11 -20.04
C ASP A 25 8.99 -14.50 -20.55
N ASP A 26 7.99 -15.12 -19.91
CA ASP A 26 7.57 -16.51 -20.15
C ASP A 26 8.75 -17.49 -20.10
N ILE A 27 9.66 -17.24 -19.15
CA ILE A 27 10.85 -18.06 -18.94
C ILE A 27 10.48 -19.22 -18.02
N ASP A 28 10.53 -20.43 -18.56
CA ASP A 28 10.74 -21.64 -17.77
C ASP A 28 12.24 -21.74 -17.44
N ALA A 29 12.58 -22.16 -16.22
CA ALA A 29 13.90 -21.98 -15.62
C ALA A 29 15.09 -22.43 -16.51
N GLY A 30 16.16 -21.61 -16.54
CA GLY A 30 17.37 -21.90 -17.31
C GLY A 30 18.65 -21.22 -16.81
N GLU A 31 19.56 -22.05 -16.30
CA GLU A 31 21.05 -22.03 -16.36
C GLU A 31 21.90 -20.90 -15.74
N GLU A 32 21.40 -20.10 -14.79
CA GLU A 32 22.29 -19.27 -13.94
C GLU A 32 22.38 -19.82 -12.52
N GLU A 33 23.59 -20.05 -11.99
CA GLU A 33 23.85 -20.57 -10.64
C GLU A 33 23.25 -19.67 -9.54
N SER A 34 23.09 -18.35 -9.80
CA SER A 34 22.37 -17.42 -8.93
C SER A 34 20.85 -17.60 -8.94
N ALA A 35 20.29 -18.24 -9.97
CA ALA A 35 18.86 -18.55 -10.05
C ALA A 35 18.52 -19.84 -9.28
N ALA A 36 19.45 -20.78 -9.12
CA ALA A 36 19.19 -22.07 -8.47
C ALA A 36 18.77 -21.92 -6.99
N SER A 37 19.54 -21.17 -6.19
CA SER A 37 19.18 -20.92 -4.77
C SER A 37 17.90 -20.11 -4.61
N THR A 38 17.59 -19.29 -5.61
CA THR A 38 16.38 -18.46 -5.65
C THR A 38 15.15 -19.30 -6.01
N TRP A 39 15.28 -20.27 -6.91
CA TRP A 39 14.25 -21.27 -7.20
C TRP A 39 14.02 -22.21 -6.02
N GLU A 40 15.07 -22.65 -5.33
CA GLU A 40 14.95 -23.44 -4.10
C GLU A 40 14.11 -22.72 -3.03
N GLU A 41 14.28 -21.41 -2.87
CA GLU A 41 13.45 -20.60 -1.97
C GLU A 41 11.98 -20.60 -2.43
N LEU A 42 11.71 -20.39 -3.72
CA LEU A 42 10.35 -20.42 -4.28
C LEU A 42 9.69 -21.79 -4.09
N ILE A 43 10.43 -22.88 -4.25
CA ILE A 43 9.95 -24.25 -3.99
C ILE A 43 9.67 -24.44 -2.50
N GLY A 44 10.61 -24.05 -1.63
CA GLY A 44 10.49 -24.18 -0.19
C GLY A 44 9.27 -23.44 0.39
N CYS A 45 8.86 -22.35 -0.25
CA CYS A 45 7.67 -21.58 0.11
C CYS A 45 6.38 -22.00 -0.62
N GLY A 46 6.43 -23.02 -1.49
CA GLY A 46 5.28 -23.51 -2.26
C GLY A 46 4.80 -22.54 -3.34
N VAL A 47 5.69 -21.66 -3.82
CA VAL A 47 5.45 -20.72 -4.93
C VAL A 47 5.83 -21.35 -6.27
N ALA A 48 6.76 -22.29 -6.26
CA ALA A 48 7.16 -23.10 -7.41
C ALA A 48 7.13 -24.61 -7.08
N ASN A 49 7.18 -25.44 -8.11
CA ASN A 49 7.29 -26.89 -8.03
C ASN A 49 8.76 -27.35 -8.24
N GLU A 50 9.03 -28.64 -8.01
CA GLU A 50 10.39 -29.23 -8.12
C GLU A 50 10.97 -29.23 -9.55
N VAL A 51 10.20 -28.82 -10.57
CA VAL A 51 10.66 -28.65 -11.95
C VAL A 51 10.84 -27.17 -12.30
N ASP A 52 11.00 -26.32 -11.28
CA ASP A 52 11.23 -24.88 -11.39
C ASP A 52 10.14 -24.14 -12.19
N GLU A 53 8.90 -24.60 -12.07
CA GLU A 53 7.74 -23.89 -12.60
C GLU A 53 6.93 -23.28 -11.45
N LEU A 54 6.43 -22.06 -11.65
CA LEU A 54 5.53 -21.44 -10.71
C LEU A 54 4.23 -22.25 -10.54
N ASP A 55 3.80 -22.44 -9.30
CA ASP A 55 2.49 -23.00 -8.97
C ASP A 55 1.39 -22.24 -9.73
N PRO A 56 0.40 -22.92 -10.32
CA PRO A 56 -0.59 -22.27 -11.19
C PRO A 56 -1.33 -21.09 -10.56
N MET A 57 -1.59 -21.14 -9.24
CA MET A 57 -2.24 -20.05 -8.53
C MET A 57 -1.30 -18.83 -8.45
N TRP A 58 -0.04 -19.05 -8.10
CA TRP A 58 0.97 -17.99 -8.04
C TRP A 58 1.28 -17.42 -9.42
N ARG A 59 1.47 -18.28 -10.43
CA ARG A 59 1.66 -17.85 -11.84
C ARG A 59 0.51 -16.95 -12.28
N HIS A 60 -0.74 -17.32 -11.99
CA HIS A 60 -1.91 -16.53 -12.34
C HIS A 60 -1.97 -15.19 -11.59
N ALA A 61 -1.74 -15.17 -10.28
CA ALA A 61 -1.73 -13.95 -9.48
C ALA A 61 -0.59 -12.99 -9.90
N LEU A 62 0.61 -13.52 -10.15
CA LEU A 62 1.77 -12.79 -10.64
C LEU A 62 1.53 -12.23 -12.04
N THR A 63 0.90 -13.00 -12.94
CA THR A 63 0.54 -12.52 -14.28
C THR A 63 -0.40 -11.33 -14.18
N SER A 64 -1.39 -11.44 -13.30
CA SER A 64 -2.35 -10.39 -13.03
C SER A 64 -1.71 -9.17 -12.37
N HIS A 65 -0.64 -9.35 -11.60
CA HIS A 65 0.14 -8.25 -11.03
C HIS A 65 0.99 -7.53 -12.07
N VAL A 66 1.78 -8.28 -12.84
CA VAL A 66 2.70 -7.73 -13.86
C VAL A 66 1.94 -7.05 -14.99
N ARG A 67 0.79 -7.61 -15.37
CA ARG A 67 -0.06 -7.06 -16.44
C ARG A 67 -1.20 -6.19 -15.90
N GLY A 68 -1.30 -6.05 -14.58
CA GLY A 68 -2.38 -5.34 -13.90
C GLY A 68 -2.24 -3.82 -14.11
N PRO A 69 -3.21 -3.15 -14.75
CA PRO A 69 -3.07 -1.75 -15.16
C PRO A 69 -3.30 -0.74 -14.03
N ALA A 70 -3.64 -1.17 -12.81
CA ALA A 70 -3.97 -0.25 -11.71
C ALA A 70 -3.72 -0.83 -10.32
N GLY A 71 -3.34 0.06 -9.40
CA GLY A 71 -3.10 -0.28 -8.00
C GLY A 71 -3.00 0.94 -7.11
N PHE A 72 -2.59 0.73 -5.87
CA PHE A 72 -2.20 1.81 -4.99
C PHE A 72 -1.18 1.35 -3.97
N ARG A 73 -0.44 2.33 -3.46
CA ARG A 73 0.61 2.16 -2.47
C ARG A 73 0.17 2.81 -1.18
N VAL A 74 0.15 2.05 -0.11
CA VAL A 74 -0.03 2.55 1.25
C VAL A 74 1.34 2.61 1.91
N ARG A 75 1.75 3.77 2.42
CA ARG A 75 2.95 3.89 3.26
C ARG A 75 2.55 4.35 4.65
N SER A 76 2.91 3.59 5.65
CA SER A 76 2.77 3.99 7.05
C SER A 76 4.12 4.30 7.66
N VAL A 77 4.13 5.18 8.65
CA VAL A 77 5.29 5.47 9.49
C VAL A 77 4.83 5.51 10.95
N TYR A 78 5.50 4.76 11.81
CA TYR A 78 5.26 4.70 13.24
C TYR A 78 6.53 4.25 13.96
N ASP A 79 6.94 4.98 15.00
CA ASP A 79 8.06 4.62 15.88
C ASP A 79 9.36 4.22 15.14
N GLY A 80 9.77 5.05 14.17
CA GLY A 80 10.96 4.79 13.36
C GLY A 80 10.83 3.65 12.35
N ILE A 81 9.65 3.05 12.18
CA ILE A 81 9.39 1.99 11.20
C ILE A 81 8.51 2.54 10.09
N GLN A 82 8.93 2.37 8.85
CA GLN A 82 8.09 2.55 7.67
C GLN A 82 7.64 1.19 7.13
N VAL A 83 6.34 1.05 6.88
CA VAL A 83 5.82 -0.09 6.12
C VAL A 83 5.25 0.41 4.79
N GLN A 84 5.66 -0.20 3.70
CA GLN A 84 5.08 0.02 2.37
C GLN A 84 4.25 -1.21 2.00
N THR A 85 2.98 -1.00 1.70
CA THR A 85 2.07 -2.01 1.16
C THR A 85 1.70 -1.62 -0.26
N ASP A 86 2.15 -2.36 -1.25
CA ASP A 86 1.75 -2.20 -2.65
C ASP A 86 0.58 -3.13 -2.95
N ILE A 87 -0.47 -2.61 -3.55
CA ILE A 87 -1.73 -3.33 -3.80
C ILE A 87 -2.01 -3.25 -5.28
N THR A 88 -2.06 -4.39 -5.94
CA THR A 88 -2.44 -4.51 -7.35
C THR A 88 -3.76 -5.21 -7.47
N ILE A 89 -4.65 -4.64 -8.27
CA ILE A 89 -6.00 -5.11 -8.44
C ILE A 89 -6.18 -5.58 -9.87
N SER A 90 -6.80 -6.75 -10.01
CA SER A 90 -7.12 -7.37 -11.28
C SER A 90 -8.54 -7.91 -11.26
N ALA A 91 -9.02 -8.40 -12.42
CA ALA A 91 -10.32 -9.06 -12.51
C ALA A 91 -10.41 -10.32 -11.63
N ASP A 92 -9.28 -10.99 -11.39
CA ASP A 92 -9.24 -12.29 -10.74
C ASP A 92 -8.88 -12.22 -9.25
N GLY A 93 -8.46 -11.05 -8.76
CA GLY A 93 -8.18 -10.82 -7.35
C GLY A 93 -7.25 -9.65 -7.08
N THR A 94 -6.81 -9.59 -5.83
CA THR A 94 -5.86 -8.60 -5.31
C THR A 94 -4.57 -9.30 -4.89
N LEU A 95 -3.43 -8.76 -5.33
CA LEU A 95 -2.12 -9.10 -4.81
C LEU A 95 -1.62 -7.93 -3.96
N THR A 96 -1.12 -8.22 -2.77
CA THR A 96 -0.43 -7.23 -1.94
C THR A 96 1.01 -7.65 -1.67
N SER A 97 1.94 -6.70 -1.73
CA SER A 97 3.29 -6.88 -1.20
C SER A 97 3.52 -5.92 -0.03
N LEU A 98 4.11 -6.41 1.04
CA LEU A 98 4.39 -5.65 2.25
C LEU A 98 5.89 -5.68 2.53
N ARG A 99 6.48 -4.49 2.68
CA ARG A 99 7.90 -4.31 2.93
C ARG A 99 8.14 -3.35 4.09
N ARG A 100 8.98 -3.76 5.04
CA ARG A 100 9.35 -2.98 6.22
C ARG A 100 10.71 -2.31 6.02
N ARG A 101 10.86 -1.12 6.59
CA ARG A 101 12.10 -0.32 6.56
C ARG A 101 12.29 0.36 7.92
N ASN A 102 13.52 0.35 8.41
CA ASN A 102 13.90 1.15 9.57
C ASN A 102 14.31 2.55 9.09
N LEU A 103 13.78 3.55 9.77
CA LEU A 103 14.05 4.95 9.53
C LEU A 103 14.97 5.49 10.62
N GLU A 104 15.86 6.38 10.21
CA GLU A 104 16.70 7.12 11.12
C GLU A 104 15.83 8.11 11.92
N PRO A 105 16.07 8.29 13.23
CA PRO A 105 15.41 9.33 14.01
C PRO A 105 15.96 10.71 13.62
N SER A 106 15.59 11.20 12.43
CA SER A 106 15.98 12.50 11.91
C SER A 106 14.79 13.18 11.22
N ALA A 107 14.85 14.50 11.11
CA ALA A 107 13.76 15.31 10.53
C ALA A 107 13.44 14.96 9.05
N GLN A 108 14.32 14.22 8.38
CA GLN A 108 14.16 13.82 6.99
C GLN A 108 13.85 12.32 6.84
N ALA A 109 13.79 11.56 7.95
CA ALA A 109 13.46 10.13 7.98
C ALA A 109 14.20 9.33 6.88
N GLN A 110 15.53 9.30 6.95
CA GLN A 110 16.33 8.53 6.00
C GLN A 110 16.16 7.03 6.26
N VAL A 111 16.10 6.23 5.20
CA VAL A 111 16.03 4.76 5.32
C VAL A 111 17.41 4.23 5.70
N VAL A 112 17.49 3.60 6.87
CA VAL A 112 18.74 3.05 7.43
C VAL A 112 18.88 1.59 7.05
N GLU A 113 17.77 0.87 7.07
CA GLU A 113 17.75 -0.56 6.82
C GLU A 113 16.45 -0.91 6.10
N VAL A 114 16.54 -1.89 5.23
CA VAL A 114 15.37 -2.44 4.55
C VAL A 114 15.31 -3.92 4.87
N ASP A 115 14.16 -4.36 5.37
CA ASP A 115 13.91 -5.77 5.63
C ASP A 115 14.22 -6.57 4.34
N PRO A 116 15.11 -7.59 4.40
CA PRO A 116 15.46 -8.38 3.23
C PRO A 116 14.28 -9.22 2.74
N VAL A 117 13.28 -9.44 3.58
CA VAL A 117 12.08 -10.23 3.30
C VAL A 117 10.92 -9.31 2.90
N VAL A 118 10.16 -9.76 1.91
CA VAL A 118 8.91 -9.14 1.48
C VAL A 118 7.80 -10.16 1.67
N GLU A 119 6.73 -9.74 2.35
CA GLU A 119 5.53 -10.56 2.49
C GLU A 119 4.64 -10.33 1.26
N PHE A 120 4.20 -11.41 0.62
CA PHE A 120 3.24 -11.37 -0.48
C PHE A 120 1.97 -12.09 -0.09
N VAL A 121 0.83 -11.46 -0.37
CA VAL A 121 -0.48 -12.03 -0.06
C VAL A 121 -1.40 -11.93 -1.26
N VAL A 122 -2.00 -13.06 -1.64
CA VAL A 122 -3.05 -13.12 -2.65
C VAL A 122 -4.39 -13.27 -1.96
N THR A 123 -5.38 -12.47 -2.38
CA THR A 123 -6.76 -12.58 -1.91
C THR A 123 -7.76 -12.29 -3.03
N SER A 124 -8.89 -12.97 -2.97
CA SER A 124 -10.09 -12.64 -3.77
C SER A 124 -11.05 -11.70 -3.05
N GLY A 125 -10.76 -11.39 -1.78
CA GLY A 125 -11.58 -10.55 -0.92
C GLY A 125 -11.13 -9.08 -0.89
N HIS A 126 -11.76 -8.32 0.00
CA HIS A 126 -11.42 -6.92 0.22
C HIS A 126 -9.97 -6.77 0.75
N PRO A 127 -9.14 -5.86 0.21
CA PRO A 127 -7.75 -5.65 0.67
C PRO A 127 -7.58 -5.09 2.08
N TRP A 128 -8.62 -4.60 2.78
CA TRP A 128 -8.43 -3.90 4.05
C TRP A 128 -7.75 -4.72 5.15
N PRO A 129 -8.12 -6.00 5.40
CA PRO A 129 -7.40 -6.83 6.35
C PRO A 129 -5.90 -6.96 6.04
N LEU A 130 -5.52 -6.88 4.76
CA LEU A 130 -4.11 -6.90 4.34
C LEU A 130 -3.45 -5.56 4.58
N VAL A 131 -4.12 -4.46 4.27
CA VAL A 131 -3.64 -3.10 4.57
C VAL A 131 -3.42 -2.92 6.07
N GLN A 132 -4.36 -3.37 6.91
CA GLN A 132 -4.27 -3.27 8.38
C GLN A 132 -2.98 -3.86 8.95
N ARG A 133 -2.44 -4.93 8.33
CA ARG A 133 -1.14 -5.53 8.74
C ARG A 133 0.02 -4.56 8.62
N GLY A 134 -0.03 -3.66 7.62
CA GLY A 134 0.98 -2.64 7.38
C GLY A 134 0.71 -1.31 8.08
N LEU A 135 -0.42 -1.13 8.75
CA LEU A 135 -0.73 0.13 9.43
C LEU A 135 -0.10 0.21 10.82
N PRO A 136 0.12 1.43 11.36
CA PRO A 136 0.53 1.61 12.75
C PRO A 136 -0.45 0.89 13.69
N PRO A 137 -0.01 0.37 14.84
CA PRO A 137 -0.86 -0.30 15.84
C PRO A 137 -1.73 0.69 16.63
N LEU A 138 -2.32 1.66 15.94
CA LEU A 138 -3.17 2.71 16.48
C LEU A 138 -4.63 2.41 16.10
N PRO A 139 -5.56 2.29 17.07
CA PRO A 139 -6.93 1.85 16.81
C PRO A 139 -7.66 2.65 15.74
N ASP A 140 -7.53 3.97 15.73
CA ASP A 140 -8.24 4.83 14.78
C ASP A 140 -7.78 4.61 13.32
N LEU A 141 -6.48 4.35 13.12
CA LEU A 141 -5.92 4.02 11.81
C LEU A 141 -6.32 2.60 11.36
N ARG A 142 -6.55 1.69 12.30
CA ARG A 142 -6.94 0.30 12.01
C ARG A 142 -8.44 0.04 12.09
N ALA A 143 -9.26 1.05 12.34
CA ALA A 143 -10.70 0.88 12.49
C ALA A 143 -11.36 0.33 11.21
N ASP A 144 -12.47 -0.39 11.36
CA ASP A 144 -13.19 -0.94 10.22
C ASP A 144 -13.63 0.15 9.23
N PRO A 145 -13.69 -0.15 7.93
CA PRO A 145 -13.98 0.86 6.91
C PRO A 145 -15.34 1.54 7.13
N ARG A 146 -15.31 2.86 7.32
CA ARG A 146 -16.51 3.68 7.48
C ARG A 146 -16.26 5.09 6.95
N GLN A 147 -17.13 5.57 6.07
CA GLN A 147 -17.04 6.93 5.57
C GLN A 147 -17.31 7.93 6.70
N THR A 148 -16.48 8.97 6.86
CA THR A 148 -16.85 10.14 7.67
C THR A 148 -17.92 10.94 6.92
N PRO A 149 -19.15 11.10 7.47
CA PRO A 149 -20.18 11.91 6.83
C PRO A 149 -19.68 13.33 6.58
N LEU A 150 -20.05 13.94 5.44
CA LEU A 150 -19.63 15.30 5.11
C LEU A 150 -20.00 16.32 6.19
N THR A 151 -21.13 16.13 6.87
CA THR A 151 -21.59 16.96 8.00
C THR A 151 -20.69 16.88 9.23
N ASN A 152 -19.90 15.81 9.34
CA ASN A 152 -19.02 15.55 10.48
C ASN A 152 -17.56 15.88 10.14
N GLN A 153 -17.26 16.25 8.89
CA GLN A 153 -15.92 16.70 8.48
C GLN A 153 -15.73 18.15 8.94
N VAL A 154 -14.92 18.33 9.98
CA VAL A 154 -14.61 19.64 10.54
C VAL A 154 -13.24 20.07 10.06
N GLU A 155 -13.12 21.30 9.57
CA GLU A 155 -11.82 21.86 9.20
C GLU A 155 -10.93 21.97 10.44
N PHE A 156 -9.76 21.37 10.35
CA PHE A 156 -8.79 21.33 11.44
C PHE A 156 -7.78 22.45 11.22
N ASP A 157 -7.84 23.48 12.08
CA ASP A 157 -6.90 24.60 12.02
C ASP A 157 -5.64 24.29 12.83
N LEU A 158 -4.51 24.13 12.13
CA LEU A 158 -3.19 23.93 12.72
C LEU A 158 -2.76 25.09 13.64
N ARG A 159 -3.29 26.30 13.45
CA ARG A 159 -2.92 27.50 14.22
C ARG A 159 -3.47 27.50 15.64
N LEU A 160 -4.48 26.68 15.89
CA LEU A 160 -5.13 26.57 17.20
C LEU A 160 -4.45 25.52 18.09
N GLN A 161 -3.41 24.85 17.60
CA GLN A 161 -2.69 23.83 18.37
C GLN A 161 -1.62 24.45 19.28
N PRO A 162 -1.44 23.96 20.52
CA PRO A 162 -0.41 24.45 21.42
C PRO A 162 0.99 24.38 20.79
N GLY A 163 1.69 25.51 20.70
CA GLY A 163 3.05 25.58 20.15
C GLY A 163 3.14 25.84 18.64
N SER A 164 2.03 26.12 17.94
CA SER A 164 2.07 26.52 16.53
C SER A 164 2.40 28.00 16.36
N SER A 165 3.58 28.32 15.82
CA SER A 165 3.92 29.66 15.31
C SER A 165 3.69 29.69 13.80
N VAL A 166 2.49 30.04 13.34
CA VAL A 166 2.19 30.12 11.90
C VAL A 166 1.76 31.54 11.54
N GLU A 167 2.66 32.24 10.86
CA GLU A 167 2.36 33.43 10.07
C GLU A 167 2.43 33.01 8.59
N THR A 168 1.36 33.27 7.83
CA THR A 168 1.21 33.11 6.35
C THR A 168 0.46 31.84 5.86
N PRO A 169 -0.58 31.99 5.00
CA PRO A 169 -1.15 30.92 4.19
C PRO A 169 -0.45 30.83 2.82
N GLY A 170 -0.05 29.63 2.36
CA GLY A 170 0.38 29.50 0.95
C GLY A 170 1.17 28.28 0.49
N THR A 171 1.58 27.36 1.37
CA THR A 171 2.53 26.30 0.97
C THR A 171 1.99 24.90 1.33
N ALA A 172 1.70 24.11 0.28
CA ALA A 172 0.39 23.49 0.09
C ALA A 172 0.22 21.99 0.48
N LEU A 173 1.23 21.31 1.03
CA LEU A 173 1.04 19.96 1.61
C LEU A 173 2.27 19.54 2.39
N ILE A 174 3.45 19.84 1.85
CA ILE A 174 4.76 19.46 2.39
C ILE A 174 5.06 20.20 3.70
N GLU A 175 4.75 21.50 3.77
CA GLU A 175 4.92 22.27 5.01
C GLU A 175 3.89 21.88 6.07
N THR A 176 2.63 21.66 5.67
CA THR A 176 1.58 21.11 6.52
C THR A 176 1.96 19.75 7.11
N ALA A 177 2.52 18.87 6.28
CA ALA A 177 3.02 17.55 6.68
C ALA A 177 4.20 17.66 7.65
N ALA A 178 5.19 18.52 7.36
CA ALA A 178 6.36 18.73 8.21
C ALA A 178 6.00 19.34 9.58
N MET A 179 4.97 20.17 9.64
CA MET A 179 4.45 20.72 10.89
C MET A 179 3.75 19.65 11.74
N LEU A 180 2.89 18.84 11.12
CA LEU A 180 2.21 17.74 11.78
C LEU A 180 3.19 16.70 12.31
N ASP A 181 4.24 16.35 11.55
CA ASP A 181 5.21 15.30 11.92
C ASP A 181 5.84 15.48 13.33
N LYS A 182 5.85 16.69 13.92
CA LYS A 182 6.34 16.92 15.30
C LYS A 182 5.36 16.52 16.41
N GLN A 183 4.08 16.37 16.11
CA GLN A 183 3.00 16.09 17.08
C GLN A 183 2.30 14.75 16.82
N VAL A 184 2.74 14.03 15.79
CA VAL A 184 2.04 12.87 15.25
C VAL A 184 2.50 11.59 15.95
N GLN A 185 1.53 10.77 16.34
CA GLN A 185 1.78 9.43 16.89
C GLN A 185 2.04 8.42 15.77
N GLY A 186 1.39 8.57 14.62
CA GLY A 186 1.61 7.74 13.44
C GLY A 186 1.04 8.39 12.19
N ARG A 187 1.68 8.13 11.05
CA ARG A 187 1.29 8.67 9.74
C ARG A 187 0.98 7.55 8.76
N VAL A 188 -0.01 7.78 7.90
CA VAL A 188 -0.30 6.94 6.74
C VAL A 188 -0.45 7.82 5.51
N SER A 189 0.15 7.44 4.40
CA SER A 189 -0.12 8.01 3.08
C SER A 189 -0.66 6.93 2.16
N ILE A 190 -1.66 7.30 1.37
CA ILE A 190 -2.12 6.51 0.24
C ILE A 190 -1.72 7.26 -1.01
N ILE A 191 -0.97 6.59 -1.86
CA ILE A 191 -0.60 7.06 -3.20
C ILE A 191 -1.27 6.11 -4.17
N VAL A 192 -2.30 6.58 -4.85
CA VAL A 192 -2.94 5.82 -5.91
C VAL A 192 -2.08 5.95 -7.16
N PHE A 193 -1.79 4.83 -7.82
CA PHE A 193 -1.13 4.82 -9.12
C PHE A 193 -1.99 4.04 -10.09
N ASN A 194 -2.41 4.74 -11.13
CA ASN A 194 -3.16 4.12 -12.22
C ASN A 194 -2.28 4.18 -13.47
N GLU A 195 -1.99 3.03 -14.07
CA GLU A 195 -1.22 2.91 -15.31
C GLU A 195 -2.14 2.56 -16.50
N ILE A 196 -3.46 2.77 -16.36
CA ILE A 196 -4.38 2.77 -17.50
C ILE A 196 -3.93 3.90 -18.45
N SER A 197 -3.46 3.53 -19.64
CA SER A 197 -3.01 4.38 -20.76
C SER A 197 -1.60 4.99 -20.70
N GLY A 198 -0.67 4.47 -19.88
CA GLY A 198 0.73 4.93 -19.86
C GLY A 198 0.92 6.35 -19.28
N GLN A 199 -0.11 6.90 -18.64
CA GLN A 199 -0.03 8.10 -17.82
C GLN A 199 -0.26 7.73 -16.36
N MET A 200 0.74 7.97 -15.52
CA MET A 200 0.61 7.73 -14.08
C MET A 200 -0.21 8.85 -13.45
N GLN A 201 -1.49 8.60 -13.18
CA GLN A 201 -2.27 9.52 -12.34
C GLN A 201 -1.92 9.27 -10.87
N LEU A 202 -1.29 10.26 -10.24
CA LEU A 202 -0.99 10.27 -8.82
C LEU A 202 -2.05 11.07 -8.07
N ALA A 203 -2.97 10.38 -7.40
CA ALA A 203 -3.73 10.99 -6.31
C ALA A 203 -3.02 10.63 -5.00
N SER A 204 -2.77 11.61 -4.15
CA SER A 204 -2.18 11.37 -2.83
C SER A 204 -3.06 11.92 -1.72
N GLN A 205 -3.27 11.10 -0.70
CA GLN A 205 -3.97 11.49 0.52
C GLN A 205 -3.17 11.04 1.73
N LEU A 206 -3.24 11.83 2.80
CA LEU A 206 -2.50 11.61 4.03
C LEU A 206 -3.47 11.52 5.21
N TRP A 207 -3.17 10.62 6.13
CA TRP A 207 -3.82 10.51 7.43
C TRP A 207 -2.76 10.62 8.52
N TYR A 208 -3.08 11.37 9.55
CA TYR A 208 -2.23 11.61 10.70
C TYR A 208 -2.99 11.30 11.97
N GLN A 209 -2.42 10.43 12.81
CA GLN A 209 -2.90 10.26 14.18
C GLN A 209 -2.33 11.38 15.05
N LEU A 210 -3.21 12.20 15.59
CA LEU A 210 -2.89 13.18 16.62
C LEU A 210 -3.43 12.69 17.98
N PRO A 211 -2.96 13.26 19.12
CA PRO A 211 -3.48 12.92 20.44
C PRO A 211 -4.99 13.14 20.60
N ASP A 212 -5.56 14.07 19.82
CA ASP A 212 -6.96 14.49 19.87
C ASP A 212 -7.82 13.95 18.71
N GLY A 213 -7.27 13.04 17.91
CA GLY A 213 -8.00 12.27 16.91
C GLY A 213 -7.29 12.14 15.56
N LEU A 214 -8.03 11.61 14.59
CA LEU A 214 -7.55 11.37 13.23
C LEU A 214 -7.80 12.60 12.34
N VAL A 215 -6.79 13.01 11.59
CA VAL A 215 -6.93 14.07 10.57
C VAL A 215 -6.52 13.56 9.20
N ARG A 216 -7.24 14.01 8.17
CA ARG A 216 -6.96 13.73 6.75
C ARG A 216 -6.52 15.01 6.06
N VAL A 217 -5.46 14.94 5.27
CA VAL A 217 -5.01 16.02 4.38
C VAL A 217 -5.23 15.58 2.94
N GLY A 218 -6.07 16.33 2.22
CA GLY A 218 -6.39 16.09 0.81
C GLY A 218 -5.67 17.04 -0.15
N GLU A 219 -5.89 16.85 -1.45
CA GLU A 219 -5.24 17.60 -2.53
C GLU A 219 -5.50 19.11 -2.51
N THR A 220 -6.61 19.55 -1.91
CA THR A 220 -6.94 20.99 -1.77
C THR A 220 -6.25 21.65 -0.58
N SER A 221 -5.24 21.01 0.02
CA SER A 221 -4.54 21.45 1.23
C SER A 221 -5.43 21.61 2.47
N ARG A 222 -6.69 21.18 2.39
CA ARG A 222 -7.63 21.20 3.53
C ARG A 222 -7.28 20.06 4.45
N ILE A 223 -7.17 20.39 5.73
CA ILE A 223 -6.98 19.43 6.82
C ILE A 223 -8.34 19.26 7.46
N LEU A 224 -8.81 18.02 7.51
CA LEU A 224 -10.12 17.70 8.03
C LEU A 224 -9.95 16.74 9.20
N ARG A 225 -10.59 17.03 10.32
CA ARG A 225 -10.82 16.00 11.34
C ARG A 225 -11.82 15.00 10.79
N VAL A 226 -11.47 13.72 10.89
CA VAL A 226 -12.25 12.60 10.36
C VAL A 226 -12.46 11.55 11.44
N GLU A 227 -13.47 10.71 11.24
CA GLU A 227 -13.77 9.63 12.17
C GLU A 227 -12.87 8.41 11.90
N PRO A 228 -12.64 7.55 12.91
CA PRO A 228 -12.06 6.23 12.70
C PRO A 228 -12.81 5.47 11.60
N GLY A 229 -12.06 4.81 10.73
CA GLY A 229 -12.60 4.07 9.58
C GLY A 229 -12.55 4.84 8.25
N ASP A 230 -12.30 6.15 8.27
CA ASP A 230 -12.21 6.97 7.05
C ASP A 230 -11.10 6.47 6.11
N LEU A 231 -9.94 6.12 6.68
CA LEU A 231 -8.81 5.52 5.94
C LEU A 231 -9.23 4.22 5.23
N GLY A 232 -9.87 3.30 5.96
CA GLY A 232 -10.34 2.02 5.41
C GLY A 232 -11.40 2.21 4.32
N TYR A 233 -12.30 3.19 4.51
CA TYR A 233 -13.27 3.57 3.49
C TYR A 233 -12.59 4.07 2.21
N HIS A 234 -11.54 4.88 2.31
CA HIS A 234 -10.79 5.35 1.14
C HIS A 234 -10.08 4.20 0.42
N VAL A 235 -9.47 3.27 1.15
CA VAL A 235 -8.89 2.04 0.56
C VAL A 235 -9.94 1.26 -0.22
N LEU A 236 -11.14 1.08 0.34
CA LEU A 236 -12.27 0.45 -0.34
C LEU A 236 -12.69 1.19 -1.60
N TYR A 237 -12.91 2.49 -1.46
CA TYR A 237 -13.39 3.34 -2.54
C TYR A 237 -12.42 3.30 -3.74
N GLN A 238 -11.11 3.36 -3.49
CA GLN A 238 -10.10 3.23 -4.55
C GLN A 238 -10.11 1.83 -5.16
N THR A 239 -10.25 0.79 -4.33
CA THR A 239 -10.31 -0.60 -4.83
C THR A 239 -11.50 -0.80 -5.76
N LEU A 240 -12.69 -0.35 -5.36
CA LEU A 240 -13.91 -0.44 -6.14
C LEU A 240 -13.83 0.39 -7.43
N GLY A 241 -13.31 1.62 -7.34
CA GLY A 241 -13.12 2.48 -8.52
C GLY A 241 -12.19 1.85 -9.57
N ILE A 242 -11.12 1.18 -9.11
CA ILE A 242 -10.23 0.42 -9.98
C ILE A 242 -10.96 -0.80 -10.57
N GLN A 243 -11.70 -1.57 -9.77
CA GLN A 243 -12.49 -2.71 -10.24
C GLN A 243 -13.53 -2.34 -11.30
N ASP A 244 -14.25 -1.23 -11.09
CA ASP A 244 -15.25 -0.73 -12.03
C ASP A 244 -14.62 -0.29 -13.37
N SER A 245 -13.37 0.20 -13.35
CA SER A 245 -12.66 0.57 -14.57
C SER A 245 -12.40 -0.62 -15.49
N PHE A 246 -12.19 -1.81 -14.94
CA PHE A 246 -12.07 -3.05 -15.71
C PHE A 246 -13.39 -3.50 -16.32
N GLY A 247 -14.50 -3.39 -15.59
CA GLY A 247 -15.83 -3.74 -16.08
C GLY A 247 -16.27 -2.90 -17.29
N ARG A 248 -15.80 -1.65 -17.37
CA ARG A 248 -16.06 -0.75 -18.51
C ARG A 248 -15.16 -1.04 -19.72
N ALA A 249 -13.97 -1.60 -19.52
CA ALA A 249 -13.05 -1.97 -20.60
C ALA A 249 -13.49 -3.24 -21.36
N GLY A 250 -14.35 -4.07 -20.76
CA GLY A 250 -14.89 -5.30 -21.37
C GLY A 250 -16.16 -5.13 -22.21
N VAL A 251 -16.62 -3.89 -22.47
CA VAL A 251 -17.72 -3.59 -23.39
C VAL A 251 -17.16 -2.82 -24.59
N ARG A 252 -16.35 -3.49 -25.42
CA ARG A 252 -16.08 -3.11 -26.81
C ARG A 252 -15.84 -4.35 -27.65
#